data_AF-A0A961BXZ5-F1
#
_entry.id   AF-A0A961BXZ5-F1
#
_cell.length_a   1.000
_cell.length_b   1.000
_cell.length_c   1.000
_cell.angle_alpha   90.00
_cell.angle_beta   90.00
_cell.angle_gamma   90.00
#
_symmetry.space_group_name_H-M   'P 1'
#
loop_
_entity.id
_entity.type
_entity.pdbx_description
1 polymer ?
#
loop_
_entity_poly.entity_id
_entity_poly.type
_entity_poly.pdbx_seq_one_letter_code
_entity_poly.pdbx_strand_id
1 'polypeptide(L)'
;STGRPDLVDAAVVITGGRGVGSEEGMALIGQVADALGGAVGATRAVTDLKWAPHDLQIGQTGKTVAPSLYLAAGVSGSIQHRAGM
;
A
#
# COMPACT_ATOMS: atom_id res chain seq x y z
N SER A 1 1.08 -10.51 15.01
CA SER A 1 1.08 -10.55 13.54
C SER A 1 -0.35 -10.48 13.07
N THR A 2 -0.69 -9.59 12.12
CA THR A 2 -2.07 -9.44 11.61
C THR A 2 -2.49 -10.59 10.68
N GLY A 3 -1.64 -11.60 10.46
CA GLY A 3 -1.92 -12.73 9.56
C GLY A 3 -1.90 -12.39 8.07
N ARG A 4 -1.61 -11.14 7.71
CA ARG A 4 -1.57 -10.68 6.32
C ARG A 4 -0.43 -11.34 5.54
N PRO A 5 -0.63 -11.62 4.24
CA PRO A 5 0.44 -12.12 3.37
C PRO A 5 1.58 -11.09 3.24
N ASP A 6 2.76 -11.55 2.85
CA ASP A 6 3.84 -10.65 2.47
C ASP A 6 3.43 -9.80 1.26
N LEU A 7 3.87 -8.53 1.25
CA LEU A 7 3.47 -7.57 0.23
C LEU A 7 3.86 -7.99 -1.21
N VAL A 8 5.02 -8.64 -1.38
CA VAL A 8 5.53 -9.02 -2.71
C VAL A 8 4.76 -10.22 -3.27
N ASP A 9 4.35 -11.14 -2.40
CA ASP A 9 3.70 -12.40 -2.79
C ASP A 9 2.16 -12.34 -2.69
N ALA A 10 1.58 -11.24 -2.25
CA ALA A 10 0.14 -11.12 -2.06
C ALA A 10 -0.63 -11.10 -3.39
N ALA A 11 -1.69 -11.91 -3.48
CA ALA A 11 -2.60 -11.89 -4.63
C ALA A 11 -3.49 -10.64 -4.67
N VAL A 12 -3.69 -9.98 -3.51
CA VAL A 12 -4.47 -8.76 -3.36
C VAL A 12 -3.63 -7.75 -2.57
N VAL A 13 -3.49 -6.54 -3.11
CA VAL A 13 -2.77 -5.44 -2.45
C VAL A 13 -3.68 -4.21 -2.39
N ILE A 14 -3.90 -3.70 -1.18
CA ILE A 14 -4.65 -2.47 -0.93
C ILE A 14 -3.66 -1.39 -0.52
N THR A 15 -3.51 -0.36 -1.35
CA THR A 15 -2.49 0.69 -1.19
C THR A 15 -3.10 2.02 -0.83
N GLY A 16 -2.58 2.64 0.24
CA GLY A 16 -2.91 4.00 0.63
C GLY A 16 -1.92 5.03 0.06
N GLY A 17 -2.45 6.13 -0.47
CA GLY A 17 -1.69 7.32 -0.84
C GLY A 17 -2.03 8.51 0.04
N ARG A 18 -1.39 9.67 -0.20
CA ARG A 18 -1.59 10.89 0.61
C ARG A 18 -3.07 11.29 0.75
N GLY A 19 -3.92 10.95 -0.22
CA GLY A 19 -5.35 11.25 -0.18
C GLY A 19 -6.13 10.55 0.95
N VAL A 20 -5.55 9.56 1.65
CA VAL A 20 -6.17 8.95 2.83
C VAL A 20 -6.16 9.86 4.06
N GLY A 21 -5.39 10.95 4.03
CA GLY A 21 -5.48 12.06 4.96
C GLY A 21 -4.71 11.92 6.27
N SER A 22 -4.53 10.71 6.82
CA SER A 22 -3.82 10.49 8.09
C SER A 22 -3.38 9.04 8.31
N GLU A 23 -2.72 8.80 9.45
CA GLU A 23 -2.41 7.44 9.95
C GLU A 23 -3.69 6.65 10.25
N GLU A 24 -4.74 7.28 10.78
CA GLU A 24 -6.06 6.66 10.94
C GLU A 24 -6.69 6.28 9.59
N GLY A 25 -6.46 7.11 8.57
CA GLY A 25 -6.81 6.77 7.18
C GLY A 25 -6.10 5.50 6.70
N MET A 26 -4.81 5.33 7.03
CA MET A 26 -4.08 4.08 6.76
C MET A 26 -4.60 2.88 7.56
N ALA A 27 -5.12 3.09 8.78
CA ALA A 27 -5.77 2.02 9.53
C ALA A 27 -7.01 1.47 8.80
N LEU A 28 -7.79 2.34 8.12
CA LEU A 28 -8.91 1.91 7.28
C LEU A 28 -8.44 1.09 6.07
N ILE A 29 -7.33 1.47 5.43
CA ILE A 29 -6.70 0.66 4.36
C ILE A 29 -6.35 -0.73 4.89
N GLY A 30 -5.82 -0.83 6.11
CA GLY A 30 -5.56 -2.10 6.78
C GLY A 30 -6.80 -2.97 6.98
N GLN A 31 -7.92 -2.38 7.41
CA GLN A 31 -9.18 -3.11 7.59
C GLN A 31 -9.73 -3.66 6.27
N VAL A 32 -9.62 -2.90 5.18
CA VAL A 32 -10.01 -3.36 3.84
C VAL A 32 -9.12 -4.51 3.38
N ALA A 33 -7.81 -4.42 3.62
CA ALA A 33 -6.89 -5.50 3.33
C ALA A 33 -7.26 -6.77 4.12
N ASP A 34 -7.57 -6.65 5.40
CA ASP A 34 -8.00 -7.79 6.23
C ASP A 34 -9.28 -8.44 5.70
N ALA A 35 -10.28 -7.64 5.32
CA ALA A 35 -11.54 -8.13 4.76
C ALA A 35 -11.36 -8.87 3.43
N LEU A 36 -10.32 -8.54 2.66
CA LEU A 36 -10.00 -9.15 1.37
C LEU A 36 -8.87 -10.19 1.44
N GLY A 37 -8.33 -10.47 2.64
CA GLY A 37 -7.19 -11.36 2.81
C GLY A 37 -5.92 -10.87 2.08
N GLY A 38 -5.78 -9.57 1.90
CA GLY A 38 -4.70 -8.93 1.15
C GLY A 38 -3.59 -8.34 2.00
N ALA A 39 -2.55 -7.85 1.33
CA ALA A 39 -1.48 -7.06 1.94
C ALA A 39 -1.76 -5.55 1.84
N VAL A 40 -1.09 -4.79 2.69
CA VAL A 40 -1.18 -3.32 2.72
C VAL A 40 0.04 -2.71 2.03
N GLY A 41 -0.20 -1.84 1.06
CA GLY A 41 0.80 -1.00 0.42
C GLY A 41 0.70 0.47 0.83
N ALA A 42 1.78 1.21 0.61
CA ALA A 42 1.84 2.66 0.80
C ALA A 42 2.60 3.33 -0.34
N THR A 43 2.21 4.56 -0.69
CA THR A 43 3.03 5.44 -1.55
C THR A 43 4.20 6.02 -0.76
N ARG A 44 5.26 6.48 -1.43
CA ARG A 44 6.34 7.24 -0.80
C ARG A 44 5.84 8.45 0.02
N ALA A 45 4.81 9.15 -0.44
CA ALA A 45 4.28 10.29 0.30
C ALA A 45 3.75 9.90 1.69
N VAL A 46 3.20 8.69 1.83
CA VAL A 46 2.66 8.16 3.09
C VAL A 46 3.79 7.76 4.04
N THR A 47 4.87 7.18 3.53
CA THR A 47 6.03 6.78 4.33
C THR A 47 6.87 7.99 4.75
N ASP A 48 7.05 8.99 3.89
CA ASP A 48 7.68 10.27 4.23
C ASP A 48 6.91 11.00 5.34
N LEU A 49 5.58 10.90 5.36
CA LEU A 49 4.70 11.43 6.41
C LEU A 49 4.63 10.55 7.67
N LYS A 50 5.30 9.38 7.67
CA LYS A 50 5.33 8.40 8.76
C LYS A 50 3.99 7.78 9.13
N TRP A 51 3.00 7.82 8.23
CA TRP A 51 1.71 7.14 8.42
C TRP A 51 1.81 5.63 8.21
N ALA A 52 2.87 5.17 7.56
CA ALA A 52 3.18 3.76 7.35
C ALA A 52 4.71 3.57 7.30
N PRO A 53 5.23 2.38 7.69
CA PRO A 53 6.65 2.11 7.61
C PRO A 53 7.12 1.96 6.16
N HIS A 54 8.42 2.23 5.94
CA HIS A 54 9.03 2.17 4.60
C HIS A 54 8.92 0.79 3.94
N ASP A 55 8.83 -0.29 4.71
CA ASP A 55 8.68 -1.67 4.19
C ASP A 55 7.36 -1.91 3.44
N LEU A 56 6.38 -1.01 3.58
CA LEU A 56 5.13 -1.05 2.83
C LEU A 56 5.18 -0.19 1.57
N GLN A 57 6.28 0.53 1.30
CA GLN A 57 6.41 1.42 0.17
C GLN A 57 6.42 0.64 -1.15
N ILE A 58 5.55 1.03 -2.08
CA ILE A 58 5.50 0.50 -3.45
C ILE A 58 5.99 1.57 -4.43
N GLY A 59 6.78 1.15 -5.42
CA GLY A 59 7.28 2.02 -6.49
C GLY A 59 8.78 1.85 -6.76
N GLN A 60 9.33 2.74 -7.59
CA GLN A 60 10.72 2.72 -8.07
C GLN A 60 11.76 2.61 -6.95
N THR A 61 11.49 3.22 -5.79
CA THR A 61 12.39 3.22 -4.61
C THR A 61 11.88 2.33 -3.48
N GLY A 62 10.86 1.51 -3.74
CA GLY A 62 10.24 0.61 -2.77
C GLY A 62 10.20 -0.82 -3.31
N LYS A 63 9.20 -1.57 -2.89
CA LYS A 63 8.91 -2.90 -3.42
C LYS A 63 8.18 -2.80 -4.76
N THR A 64 8.46 -3.77 -5.62
CA THR A 64 7.68 -4.03 -6.84
C THR A 64 6.76 -5.21 -6.56
N VAL A 65 5.48 -5.08 -6.92
CA VAL A 65 4.45 -6.10 -6.72
C VAL A 65 3.72 -6.35 -8.03
N ALA A 66 3.16 -7.55 -8.20
CA ALA A 66 2.34 -7.90 -9.35
C ALA A 66 1.12 -8.73 -8.91
N PRO A 67 0.23 -8.18 -8.06
CA PRO A 67 -0.92 -8.91 -7.55
C PRO A 67 -1.98 -9.10 -8.64
N SER A 68 -2.89 -10.06 -8.42
CA SER A 68 -4.09 -10.22 -9.24
C SER A 68 -5.05 -9.03 -9.10
N LEU A 69 -5.07 -8.39 -7.93
CA LEU A 69 -5.85 -7.18 -7.66
C LEU A 69 -5.00 -6.13 -6.93
N TYR A 70 -4.90 -4.94 -7.53
CA TYR A 70 -4.30 -3.76 -6.92
C TYR A 70 -5.34 -2.66 -6.73
N LEU A 71 -5.65 -2.32 -5.47
CA LEU A 71 -6.54 -1.20 -5.16
C LEU A 71 -5.71 0.00 -4.68
N ALA A 72 -5.84 1.13 -5.37
CA ALA A 72 -5.10 2.35 -5.07
C ALA A 72 -6.04 3.43 -4.50
N ALA A 73 -6.04 3.62 -3.18
CA ALA A 73 -6.88 4.58 -2.49
C ALA A 73 -6.11 5.87 -2.16
N GLY A 74 -6.53 7.01 -2.70
CA GLY A 74 -5.85 8.29 -2.47
C GLY A 74 -4.45 8.38 -3.10
N VAL A 75 -4.17 7.56 -4.13
CA VAL A 75 -2.92 7.51 -4.89
C VAL A 75 -3.10 8.27 -6.21
N SER A 76 -2.19 9.20 -6.52
CA SER A 76 -2.28 10.00 -7.76
C SER A 76 -1.77 9.29 -9.02
N GLY A 77 -1.07 8.16 -8.87
CA GLY A 77 -0.51 7.39 -9.98
C GLY A 77 0.75 7.99 -10.60
N SER A 78 1.65 8.56 -9.77
CA SER A 78 2.95 9.05 -10.27
C SER A 78 3.74 7.96 -10.99
N ILE A 79 4.60 8.35 -11.93
CA ILE A 79 5.42 7.42 -12.71
C ILE A 79 6.24 6.51 -11.78
N GLN A 80 6.80 7.07 -10.71
CA GLN A 80 7.60 6.33 -9.73
C GLN A 80 6.76 5.31 -8.96
N HIS A 81 5.50 5.61 -8.64
CA HIS A 81 4.62 4.65 -7.95
C HIS A 81 4.23 3.50 -8.88
N ARG A 82 3.81 3.83 -10.10
CA ARG A 82 3.42 2.83 -11.11
C ARG A 82 4.57 1.94 -11.57
N ALA A 83 5.82 2.38 -11.42
CA ALA A 83 6.96 1.54 -11.74
C ALA A 83 7.06 0.27 -10.85
N GLY A 84 6.35 0.24 -9.72
CA GLY A 84 6.34 -0.89 -8.79
C GLY A 84 5.02 -1.65 -8.70
N MET A 85 4.04 -1.40 -9.59
CA MET A 85 2.73 -2.08 -9.57
C MET A 85 2.14 -2.33 -10.95
#